data_AF-A0A349GC36-F1
#
_entry.id   AF-A0A349GC36-F1
#
_cell.length_a   1.000
_cell.length_b   1.000
_cell.length_c   1.000
_cell.angle_alpha   90.00
_cell.angle_beta   90.00
_cell.angle_gamma   90.00
#
_symmetry.space_group_name_H-M   'P 1'
#
loop_
_entity.id
_entity.type
_entity.pdbx_description
1 polymer ?
#
loop_
_entity_poly.entity_id
_entity_poly.type
_entity_poly.pdbx_seq_one_letter_code
_entity_poly.pdbx_strand_id
1 'polypeptide(L)'
;MYVNKTSTTKILAIYDLLIGATLLLIGLMMTLGKGDFAVFPEAYAASLPYDSWLLPGMISLIFAVLNLFNAFALLNKRISMERARKSILSSIFLAVALFVLLLGHALIVKITFNAFVQIIALAVFQLFIGFKTFSEFKK
;
A
#
# COMPACT_ATOMS: atom_id res chain seq x y z
N MET A 1 15.94 -1.18 -24.49
CA MET A 1 15.28 0.13 -24.71
C MET A 1 14.84 0.70 -23.37
N TYR A 2 15.24 1.93 -23.04
CA TYR A 2 14.84 2.62 -21.80
C TYR A 2 13.53 3.39 -22.00
N VAL A 3 12.75 3.57 -20.93
CA VAL A 3 11.45 4.24 -21.00
C VAL A 3 11.62 5.77 -20.96
N ASN A 4 10.98 6.48 -21.88
CA ASN A 4 10.73 7.90 -21.71
C ASN A 4 9.55 8.08 -20.75
N LYS A 5 9.81 8.60 -19.54
CA LYS A 5 8.80 8.58 -18.45
C LYS A 5 7.69 9.59 -18.72
N THR A 6 6.46 9.10 -18.76
CA THR A 6 5.26 9.96 -18.75
C THR A 6 5.12 10.69 -17.41
N SER A 7 4.37 11.78 -17.40
CA SER A 7 4.02 12.48 -16.17
C SER A 7 3.28 11.56 -15.18
N THR A 8 2.44 10.64 -15.67
CA THR A 8 1.71 9.67 -14.84
C THR A 8 2.63 8.64 -14.17
N THR A 9 3.70 8.21 -14.85
CA THR A 9 4.70 7.30 -14.26
C THR A 9 5.39 7.94 -13.05
N LYS A 10 5.72 9.23 -13.14
CA LYS A 10 6.31 9.98 -12.02
C LYS A 10 5.31 10.16 -10.89
N ILE A 11 4.05 10.46 -11.21
CA ILE A 11 2.97 10.58 -10.23
C ILE A 11 2.77 9.25 -9.49
N LEU A 12 2.69 8.13 -10.20
CA LEU A 12 2.57 6.80 -9.59
C LEU A 12 3.75 6.50 -8.66
N ALA A 13 4.98 6.81 -9.10
CA ALA A 13 6.16 6.54 -8.29
C ALA A 13 6.19 7.37 -6.99
N ILE A 14 5.80 8.65 -7.05
CA ILE A 14 5.66 9.51 -5.86
C ILE A 14 4.54 8.97 -4.96
N TYR A 15 3.45 8.52 -5.54
CA TYR A 15 2.31 8.00 -4.82
C TYR A 15 2.63 6.69 -4.09
N ASP A 16 3.33 5.76 -4.76
CA ASP A 16 3.87 4.53 -4.15
C ASP A 16 4.84 4.86 -3.00
N LEU A 17 5.62 5.94 -3.11
CA LEU A 17 6.51 6.40 -2.03
C LEU A 17 5.71 6.89 -0.82
N LEU A 18 4.64 7.67 -1.03
CA LEU A 18 3.76 8.16 0.03
C LEU A 18 3.03 7.02 0.75
N ILE A 19 2.46 6.07 0.00
CA ILE A 19 1.83 4.88 0.57
C ILE A 19 2.86 4.04 1.33
N GLY A 20 4.02 3.79 0.72
CA GLY A 20 5.10 3.05 1.35
C GLY A 20 5.54 3.65 2.69
N ALA A 21 5.75 4.97 2.74
CA ALA A 21 6.10 5.68 3.96
C ALA A 21 4.98 5.64 5.01
N THR A 22 3.72 5.81 4.59
CA THR A 22 2.55 5.75 5.49
C THR A 22 2.42 4.37 6.14
N LEU A 23 2.50 3.30 5.34
CA LEU A 23 2.42 1.93 5.81
C LEU A 23 3.64 1.53 6.66
N LEU A 24 4.81 2.10 6.38
CA LEU A 24 5.99 1.92 7.22
C LEU A 24 5.75 2.50 8.62
N LEU A 25 5.29 3.75 8.70
CA LEU A 25 5.01 4.42 9.97
C LEU A 25 3.93 3.68 10.77
N ILE A 26 2.80 3.36 10.12
CA ILE A 26 1.69 2.64 10.77
C ILE A 26 2.16 1.24 11.21
N GLY A 27 2.87 0.51 10.36
CA GLY A 27 3.39 -0.83 10.67
C GLY A 27 4.37 -0.82 11.85
N LEU A 28 5.22 0.20 11.95
CA LEU A 28 6.09 0.39 13.11
C LEU A 28 5.31 0.74 14.38
N MET A 29 4.31 1.63 14.29
CA MET A 29 3.47 1.98 15.44
C MET A 29 2.68 0.78 15.96
N MET A 30 2.14 -0.05 15.07
CA MET A 30 1.45 -1.30 15.40
C MET A 30 2.39 -2.31 16.08
N THR A 31 3.54 -2.57 15.47
CA THR A 31 4.52 -3.55 15.98
C THR A 31 5.10 -3.14 17.33
N LEU A 32 5.32 -1.84 17.54
CA LEU A 32 5.91 -1.29 18.77
C LEU A 32 4.86 -0.94 19.84
N GLY A 33 3.56 -1.10 19.55
CA GLY A 33 2.49 -0.72 20.46
C GLY A 33 2.50 0.77 20.83
N LYS A 34 2.55 1.66 19.85
CA LYS A 34 2.60 3.12 20.06
C LYS A 34 1.39 3.85 19.51
N GLY A 35 1.07 4.99 20.12
CA GLY A 35 -0.05 5.85 19.74
C GLY A 35 -1.39 5.10 19.84
N ASP A 36 -2.22 5.23 18.80
CA ASP A 36 -3.53 4.56 18.71
C ASP A 36 -3.45 3.02 18.77
N PHE A 37 -2.26 2.45 18.61
CA PHE A 37 -2.00 1.00 18.65
C PHE A 37 -1.37 0.53 19.96
N ALA A 38 -1.37 1.35 21.03
CA ALA A 38 -0.81 0.95 22.32
C ALA A 38 -1.58 -0.18 23.00
N VAL A 39 -2.88 -0.30 22.74
CA VAL A 39 -3.76 -1.34 23.29
C VAL A 39 -4.47 -2.04 22.14
N PHE A 40 -4.53 -3.37 22.17
CA PHE A 40 -5.32 -4.15 21.22
C PHE A 40 -6.78 -4.22 21.70
N PRO A 41 -7.77 -3.73 20.93
CA PRO A 41 -9.16 -3.68 21.39
C PRO A 41 -9.76 -5.08 21.55
N GLU A 42 -10.53 -5.28 22.61
CA GLU A 42 -11.21 -6.56 22.87
C GLU A 42 -12.16 -6.98 21.74
N ALA A 43 -12.86 -6.02 21.14
CA ALA A 43 -13.73 -6.26 19.98
C ALA A 43 -12.97 -6.85 18.78
N TYR A 44 -11.68 -6.50 18.63
CA TYR A 44 -10.81 -7.04 17.59
C TYR A 44 -10.42 -8.47 17.94
N ALA A 45 -9.97 -8.72 19.18
CA ALA A 45 -9.59 -10.05 19.66
C ALA A 45 -10.74 -11.06 19.61
N ALA A 46 -11.98 -10.62 19.84
CA ALA A 46 -13.17 -11.47 19.76
C ALA A 46 -13.55 -11.86 18.32
N SER A 47 -13.14 -11.06 17.33
CA SER A 47 -13.60 -11.20 15.94
C SER A 47 -12.51 -11.71 14.99
N LEU A 48 -11.25 -11.62 15.38
CA LEU A 48 -10.09 -11.88 14.52
C LEU A 48 -9.25 -13.04 15.03
N PRO A 49 -8.56 -13.77 14.15
CA PRO A 49 -7.70 -14.90 14.53
C PRO A 49 -6.34 -14.44 15.10
N TYR A 50 -6.29 -13.29 15.77
CA TYR A 50 -5.11 -12.73 16.41
C TYR A 50 -5.52 -11.76 17.53
N ASP A 51 -4.66 -11.64 18.53
CA ASP A 51 -4.90 -10.93 19.80
C ASP A 51 -3.93 -9.76 20.03
N SER A 52 -3.15 -9.39 19.01
CA SER A 52 -2.19 -8.30 19.07
C SER A 52 -2.01 -7.59 17.74
N TRP A 53 -1.45 -6.37 17.81
CA TRP A 53 -1.12 -5.57 16.63
C TRP A 53 0.10 -6.06 15.84
N LEU A 54 0.83 -7.05 16.36
CA LEU A 54 2.07 -7.52 15.76
C LEU A 54 1.84 -8.04 14.34
N LEU A 55 0.88 -8.95 14.15
CA LEU A 55 0.62 -9.55 12.83
C LEU A 55 0.14 -8.50 11.80
N PRO A 56 -0.87 -7.65 12.09
CA PRO A 56 -1.23 -6.53 11.22
C PRO A 56 -0.05 -5.59 10.92
N GLY A 57 0.78 -5.30 11.94
CA GLY A 57 1.96 -4.46 11.81
C GLY A 57 2.97 -5.03 10.82
N MET A 58 3.30 -6.32 10.94
CA MET A 58 4.20 -6.99 9.99
C MET A 58 3.65 -6.98 8.56
N ILE A 59 2.35 -7.22 8.38
CA ILE A 59 1.70 -7.15 7.06
C ILE A 59 1.85 -5.74 6.49
N SER A 60 1.57 -4.70 7.28
CA SER A 60 1.75 -3.30 6.87
C SER A 60 3.20 -3.02 6.43
N LEU A 61 4.19 -3.52 7.17
CA LEU A 61 5.61 -3.38 6.81
C LEU A 61 5.98 -4.08 5.50
N ILE A 62 5.41 -5.25 5.21
CA ILE A 62 5.61 -5.94 3.93
C ILE A 62 5.07 -5.10 2.78
N PHE A 63 3.82 -4.60 2.90
CA PHE A 63 3.26 -3.72 1.88
C PHE A 63 4.05 -2.42 1.74
N ALA A 64 4.59 -1.88 2.84
CA ALA A 64 5.44 -0.70 2.81
C ALA A 64 6.69 -0.93 1.93
N VAL A 65 7.42 -2.00 2.17
CA VAL A 65 8.64 -2.34 1.42
C VAL A 65 8.34 -2.55 -0.07
N LEU A 66 7.26 -3.25 -0.39
CA LEU A 66 6.88 -3.50 -1.78
C LEU A 66 6.51 -2.21 -2.53
N ASN A 67 5.78 -1.30 -1.88
CA ASN A 67 5.47 0.01 -2.46
C ASN A 67 6.72 0.88 -2.63
N LEU A 68 7.61 0.93 -1.63
CA LEU A 68 8.87 1.65 -1.74
C LEU A 68 9.75 1.09 -2.87
N PHE A 69 9.81 -0.23 -3.01
CA PHE A 69 10.53 -0.88 -4.11
C PHE A 69 9.99 -0.43 -5.48
N ASN A 70 8.66 -0.43 -5.66
CA ASN A 70 8.04 0.04 -6.90
C ASN A 70 8.32 1.53 -7.15
N ALA A 71 8.24 2.37 -6.12
CA ALA A 71 8.58 3.79 -6.21
C ALA A 71 10.02 4.00 -6.71
N PHE A 72 11.00 3.37 -6.07
CA PHE A 72 12.41 3.51 -6.46
C PHE A 72 12.69 2.93 -7.85
N ALA A 73 12.07 1.80 -8.21
CA ALA A 73 12.16 1.25 -9.54
C ALA A 73 11.63 2.24 -10.59
N LEU A 74 10.43 2.79 -10.38
CA LEU A 74 9.80 3.75 -11.30
C LEU A 74 10.51 5.11 -11.31
N LEU A 75 11.24 5.51 -10.26
CA LEU A 75 12.09 6.70 -10.23
C LEU A 75 13.45 6.50 -10.89
N ASN A 76 13.93 5.27 -11.05
CA ASN A 76 15.19 4.98 -11.73
C ASN A 76 15.15 5.41 -13.21
N LYS A 77 16.06 6.30 -13.62
CA LYS A 77 16.13 6.82 -15.01
C LYS A 77 16.51 5.75 -16.03
N ARG A 78 17.14 4.65 -15.59
CA ARG A 78 17.62 3.55 -16.44
C ARG A 78 16.74 2.30 -16.31
N ILE A 79 15.47 2.44 -15.96
CA ILE A 79 14.55 1.29 -15.91
C ILE A 79 14.23 0.79 -17.33
N SER A 80 14.30 -0.53 -17.54
CA SER A 80 13.84 -1.15 -18.78
C SER A 80 12.31 -1.09 -18.89
N MET A 81 11.79 -1.08 -20.12
CA MET A 81 10.33 -1.07 -20.34
C MET A 81 9.62 -2.24 -19.66
N GLU A 82 10.20 -3.44 -19.73
CA GLU A 82 9.65 -4.62 -19.06
C GLU A 82 9.59 -4.45 -17.54
N ARG A 83 10.66 -3.94 -16.92
CA ARG A 83 10.71 -3.74 -15.47
C ARG A 83 9.75 -2.63 -15.03
N ALA A 84 9.62 -1.55 -15.81
CA ALA A 84 8.64 -0.49 -15.54
C ALA A 84 7.20 -1.03 -15.57
N ARG A 85 6.87 -1.84 -16.59
CA ARG A 85 5.55 -2.48 -16.70
C ARG A 85 5.26 -3.41 -15.53
N LYS A 86 6.25 -4.20 -15.09
CA LYS A 86 6.15 -5.07 -13.90
C LYS A 86 5.91 -4.26 -12.63
N SER A 87 6.63 -3.16 -12.42
CA SER A 87 6.41 -2.28 -11.27
C SER A 87 5.02 -1.64 -11.28
N ILE A 88 4.53 -1.16 -12.43
CA ILE A 88 3.17 -0.60 -12.54
C ILE A 88 2.10 -1.64 -12.20
N LEU A 89 2.21 -2.85 -12.76
CA LEU A 89 1.29 -3.94 -12.46
C LEU A 89 1.36 -4.37 -10.98
N SER A 90 2.55 -4.36 -10.40
CA SER A 90 2.74 -4.60 -8.97
C SER A 90 2.04 -3.53 -8.12
N SER A 91 2.16 -2.25 -8.44
CA SER A 91 1.46 -1.17 -7.72
C SER A 91 -0.07 -1.35 -7.78
N ILE A 92 -0.61 -1.73 -8.94
CA ILE A 92 -2.04 -2.05 -9.08
C ILE A 92 -2.42 -3.25 -8.19
N PHE A 93 -1.63 -4.33 -8.23
CA PHE A 93 -1.89 -5.53 -7.43
C PHE A 93 -1.85 -5.23 -5.93
N LEU A 94 -0.85 -4.49 -5.46
CA LEU A 94 -0.72 -4.09 -4.05
C LEU A 94 -1.91 -3.24 -3.62
N ALA A 95 -2.36 -2.32 -4.46
CA ALA A 95 -3.53 -1.50 -4.17
C ALA A 95 -4.81 -2.34 -4.03
N VAL A 96 -5.04 -3.31 -4.92
CA VAL A 96 -6.17 -4.25 -4.81
C VAL A 96 -6.06 -5.08 -3.54
N ALA A 97 -4.90 -5.66 -3.28
CA ALA A 97 -4.70 -6.52 -2.11
C ALA A 97 -4.92 -5.75 -0.81
N LEU A 98 -4.37 -4.52 -0.71
CA LEU A 98 -4.55 -3.65 0.45
C LEU A 98 -6.01 -3.25 0.64
N PHE A 99 -6.71 -2.89 -0.44
CA PHE A 99 -8.13 -2.57 -0.41
C PHE A 99 -8.97 -3.75 0.09
N VAL A 100 -8.77 -4.95 -0.46
CA VAL A 100 -9.52 -6.17 -0.08
C VAL A 100 -9.25 -6.54 1.37
N LEU A 101 -7.99 -6.51 1.81
CA LEU A 101 -7.61 -6.83 3.19
C LEU A 101 -8.29 -5.88 4.18
N LEU A 102 -8.24 -4.57 3.94
CA LEU A 102 -8.82 -3.58 4.85
C LEU A 102 -10.35 -3.58 4.79
N LEU A 103 -10.95 -3.81 3.63
CA LEU A 103 -12.40 -3.97 3.52
C LEU A 103 -12.87 -5.21 4.28
N GLY A 104 -12.20 -6.35 4.10
CA GLY A 104 -12.48 -7.57 4.86
C GLY A 104 -12.34 -7.35 6.37
N HIS A 105 -11.29 -6.66 6.79
CA HIS A 105 -11.10 -6.28 8.19
C HIS A 105 -12.25 -5.41 8.72
N ALA A 106 -12.68 -4.40 7.96
CA ALA A 106 -13.78 -3.51 8.37
C ALA A 106 -15.12 -4.26 8.49
N LEU A 107 -15.39 -5.20 7.58
CA LEU A 107 -16.61 -6.01 7.59
C LEU A 107 -16.68 -6.97 8.79
N ILE A 108 -15.54 -7.54 9.20
CA ILE A 108 -15.47 -8.47 10.33
C ILE A 108 -15.63 -7.74 11.66
N VAL A 109 -14.86 -6.66 11.87
CA VAL A 109 -14.74 -6.02 13.18
C VAL A 109 -15.81 -4.96 13.43
N LYS A 110 -16.42 -4.40 12.37
CA LYS A 110 -17.47 -3.35 12.41
C LYS A 110 -17.09 -2.03 13.09
N ILE A 111 -15.93 -1.99 13.75
CA ILE A 111 -15.26 -0.81 14.28
C ILE A 111 -13.99 -0.62 13.44
N THR A 112 -13.67 0.61 13.07
CA THR A 112 -12.54 0.90 12.18
C THR A 112 -11.73 2.07 12.70
N PHE A 113 -10.40 1.90 12.77
CA PHE A 113 -9.48 2.99 13.05
C PHE A 113 -9.45 3.98 11.88
N ASN A 114 -9.35 5.28 12.18
CA ASN A 114 -9.26 6.32 11.14
C ASN A 114 -8.10 6.07 10.16
N ALA A 115 -6.98 5.56 10.67
CA ALA A 115 -5.84 5.16 9.85
C ALA A 115 -6.22 4.16 8.74
N PHE A 116 -7.10 3.19 9.01
CA PHE A 116 -7.51 2.20 8.02
C PHE A 116 -8.39 2.82 6.92
N VAL A 117 -9.27 3.75 7.28
CA VAL A 117 -10.08 4.49 6.29
C VAL A 117 -9.19 5.29 5.35
N GLN A 118 -8.16 5.95 5.89
CA GLN A 118 -7.19 6.71 5.11
C GLN A 118 -6.40 5.79 4.17
N ILE A 119 -5.95 4.62 4.65
CA ILE A 119 -5.23 3.66 3.80
C ILE A 119 -6.14 3.11 2.68
N ILE A 120 -7.42 2.83 2.95
CA ILE A 120 -8.39 2.43 1.92
C ILE A 120 -8.49 3.51 0.83
N ALA A 121 -8.66 4.77 1.23
CA ALA A 121 -8.71 5.88 0.28
C ALA A 121 -7.42 5.96 -0.54
N LEU A 122 -6.26 5.82 0.11
CA LEU A 122 -4.98 5.83 -0.57
C LEU A 122 -4.88 4.70 -1.59
N ALA A 123 -5.28 3.48 -1.25
CA ALA A 123 -5.29 2.32 -2.15
C ALA A 123 -6.20 2.54 -3.37
N VAL A 124 -7.39 3.10 -3.18
CA VAL A 124 -8.33 3.41 -4.29
C VAL A 124 -7.70 4.41 -5.26
N PHE A 125 -7.08 5.48 -4.76
CA PHE A 125 -6.36 6.43 -5.59
C PHE A 125 -5.16 5.79 -6.32
N GLN A 126 -4.43 4.88 -5.67
CA GLN A 126 -3.33 4.13 -6.29
C GLN A 126 -3.84 3.33 -7.49
N LEU A 127 -5.02 2.71 -7.40
CA LEU A 127 -5.64 1.99 -8.52
C LEU A 127 -5.89 2.91 -9.71
N PHE A 128 -6.50 4.07 -9.49
CA PHE A 128 -6.79 5.02 -10.57
C PHE A 128 -5.51 5.48 -11.28
N ILE A 129 -4.48 5.86 -10.52
CA ILE A 129 -3.19 6.30 -11.06
C ILE A 129 -2.48 5.13 -11.77
N GLY A 130 -2.51 3.94 -11.17
CA GLY A 130 -1.90 2.72 -11.72
C GLY A 130 -2.52 2.33 -13.06
N PHE A 131 -3.84 2.24 -13.16
CA PHE A 131 -4.54 1.91 -14.40
C PHE A 131 -4.32 2.97 -15.49
N LYS A 132 -4.37 4.26 -15.13
CA LYS A 132 -4.07 5.33 -16.08
C LYS A 132 -2.65 5.20 -16.63
N THR A 133 -1.66 5.02 -15.76
CA THR A 133 -0.26 4.85 -16.14
C THR A 133 -0.08 3.61 -17.02
N PHE A 134 -0.73 2.49 -16.67
CA PHE A 134 -0.66 1.26 -17.47
C PHE A 134 -1.28 1.42 -18.86
N SER A 135 -2.35 2.20 -19.00
CA SER A 135 -2.99 2.47 -20.29
C SER A 135 -2.09 3.27 -21.24
N GLU A 136 -1.26 4.16 -20.70
CA GLU A 136 -0.29 4.94 -21.47
C GLU A 136 0.89 4.09 -21.95
N PHE A 137 1.22 3.00 -21.24
CA PHE A 137 2.25 2.03 -21.67
C PHE A 137 1.78 1.04 -22.74
N LYS A 138 0.47 0.95 -23.01
CA LYS A 138 -0.08 0.11 -24.08
C LYS A 138 -0.13 0.83 -25.43
N LYS A 139 -0.01 2.15 -25.45
CA LYS A 139 0.05 2.98 -26.66
C LYS A 139 1.49 3.05 -27.16
#